data_AF-A0A936MVA3-F1
#
_entry.id   AF-A0A936MVA3-F1
#
_cell.length_a   1.000
_cell.length_b   1.000
_cell.length_c   1.000
_cell.angle_alpha   90.00
_cell.angle_beta   90.00
_cell.angle_gamma   90.00
#
_symmetry.space_group_name_H-M   'P 1'
#
loop_
_entity.id
_entity.type
_entity.pdbx_description
1 polymer ?
#
loop_
_entity_poly.entity_id
_entity_poly.type
_entity_poly.pdbx_seq_one_letter_code
_entity_poly.pdbx_strand_id
1 'polypeptide(L)'
;MTNPTKSDLRDKLEAEVRAAEAEVKRIREERAERAEAADRDVSEEERAVRKGLSAALSKARNRLEDAQAALERFDKSGKEHAVVAQGNRAAGSVAVRIPPGSSHEQRLQIIEDALAEPLAEAAAELGVVLAATPSKFARERSGRDAEGRTVLDVEGVVEGDVLVPAIRQARKPGRRR
;
A
#
# COMPACT_ATOMS: atom_id res chain seq x y z
N MET A 1 -3.48 5.77 -27.56
CA MET A 1 -3.90 5.19 -26.26
C MET A 1 -4.47 6.34 -25.45
N THR A 2 -5.78 6.33 -25.19
CA THR A 2 -6.46 7.39 -24.44
C THR A 2 -6.04 7.30 -22.98
N ASN A 3 -5.48 8.38 -22.44
CA ASN A 3 -5.25 8.48 -21.00
C ASN A 3 -6.60 8.29 -20.30
N PRO A 4 -6.70 7.38 -19.31
CA PRO A 4 -7.93 7.25 -18.55
C PRO A 4 -8.27 8.62 -17.95
N THR A 5 -9.50 9.07 -18.17
CA THR A 5 -9.96 10.32 -17.58
C THR A 5 -10.01 10.17 -16.05
N LYS A 6 -10.04 11.30 -15.32
CA LYS A 6 -10.17 11.27 -13.86
C LYS A 6 -11.40 10.45 -13.41
N SER A 7 -12.48 10.43 -14.21
CA SER A 7 -13.65 9.58 -13.97
C SER A 7 -13.30 8.10 -14.11
N ASP A 8 -12.63 7.71 -15.19
CA ASP A 8 -12.27 6.30 -15.44
C ASP A 8 -11.35 5.71 -14.36
N LEU A 9 -10.46 6.52 -13.79
CA LEU A 9 -9.59 6.10 -12.68
C LEU A 9 -10.36 5.96 -11.38
N ARG A 10 -11.26 6.89 -11.08
CA ARG A 10 -12.14 6.82 -9.90
C ARG A 10 -13.03 5.58 -9.96
N ASP A 11 -13.67 5.34 -11.11
CA ASP A 11 -14.55 4.19 -11.32
C ASP A 11 -13.81 2.85 -11.15
N LYS A 12 -12.54 2.79 -11.59
CA LYS A 12 -11.66 1.63 -11.35
C LYS A 12 -11.37 1.42 -9.86
N LEU A 13 -10.97 2.47 -9.15
CA LEU A 13 -10.69 2.39 -7.71
C LEU A 13 -11.96 2.01 -6.92
N GLU A 14 -13.12 2.56 -7.27
CA GLU A 14 -14.41 2.17 -6.69
C GLU A 14 -14.77 0.71 -7.01
N ALA A 15 -14.43 0.21 -8.21
CA ALA A 15 -14.60 -1.21 -8.54
C ALA A 15 -13.66 -2.11 -7.71
N GLU A 16 -12.42 -1.69 -7.47
CA GLU A 16 -11.47 -2.42 -6.61
C GLU A 16 -11.93 -2.48 -5.16
N VAL A 17 -12.44 -1.37 -4.60
CA VAL A 17 -13.04 -1.35 -3.26
C VAL A 17 -14.21 -2.34 -3.19
N ARG A 18 -15.14 -2.28 -4.14
CA ARG A 18 -16.29 -3.20 -4.19
C ARG A 18 -15.86 -4.67 -4.29
N ALA A 19 -14.83 -4.97 -5.08
CA ALA A 19 -14.30 -6.33 -5.19
C ALA A 19 -13.67 -6.82 -3.87
N ALA A 20 -12.93 -5.95 -3.17
CA ALA A 20 -12.35 -6.27 -1.88
C ALA A 20 -13.42 -6.46 -0.78
N GLU A 21 -14.47 -5.64 -0.76
CA GLU A 21 -15.62 -5.79 0.14
C GLU A 21 -16.33 -7.13 -0.09
N ALA A 22 -16.56 -7.51 -1.36
CA ALA A 22 -17.15 -8.79 -1.72
C ALA A 22 -16.29 -9.97 -1.25
N GLU A 23 -14.95 -9.87 -1.37
CA GLU A 23 -14.02 -10.89 -0.88
C GLU A 23 -14.10 -11.04 0.65
N VAL A 24 -14.12 -9.93 1.39
CA VAL A 24 -14.29 -9.93 2.86
C VAL A 24 -15.62 -10.55 3.26
N LYS A 25 -16.71 -10.18 2.57
CA LYS A 25 -18.05 -10.72 2.82
C LYS A 25 -18.09 -12.24 2.64
N ARG A 26 -17.60 -12.74 1.50
CA ARG A 26 -17.53 -14.18 1.20
C ARG A 26 -16.78 -14.97 2.27
N ILE A 27 -15.62 -14.48 2.70
CA ILE A 27 -14.80 -15.17 3.73
C ILE A 27 -15.49 -15.14 5.11
N ARG A 28 -16.23 -14.07 5.42
CA ARG A 28 -17.03 -13.99 6.66
C ARG A 28 -18.18 -14.99 6.65
N GLU A 29 -18.88 -15.13 5.53
CA GLU A 29 -19.96 -16.10 5.34
C GLU A 29 -19.43 -17.53 5.47
N GLU A 30 -18.35 -17.88 4.76
CA GLU A 30 -17.70 -19.20 4.87
C GLU A 30 -17.26 -19.52 6.30
N ARG A 31 -16.75 -18.52 7.04
CA ARG A 31 -16.37 -18.69 8.44
C ARG A 31 -17.58 -18.86 9.36
N ALA A 32 -18.70 -18.19 9.09
CA ALA A 32 -19.93 -18.31 9.87
C ALA A 32 -20.56 -19.68 9.69
N GLU A 33 -20.69 -20.17 8.45
CA GLU A 33 -21.20 -21.51 8.12
C GLU A 33 -20.40 -22.61 8.86
N ARG A 34 -19.07 -22.50 8.87
CA ARG A 34 -18.21 -23.46 9.59
C ARG A 34 -18.20 -23.29 11.11
N ALA A 35 -18.60 -22.12 11.62
CA ALA A 35 -18.79 -21.92 13.04
C ALA A 35 -20.09 -22.57 13.51
N GLU A 36 -21.16 -22.43 12.72
CA GLU A 36 -22.47 -23.05 12.97
C GLU A 36 -22.46 -24.57 12.83
N ALA A 37 -21.69 -25.11 11.88
CA ALA A 37 -21.58 -26.55 11.65
C ALA A 37 -20.76 -27.31 12.72
N ALA A 38 -20.12 -26.62 13.66
CA ALA A 38 -19.24 -27.24 14.66
C ALA A 38 -19.96 -27.46 15.99
N ASP A 39 -20.61 -28.61 16.10
CA ASP A 39 -20.92 -29.20 17.39
C ASP A 39 -19.64 -29.73 18.05
N ARG A 40 -19.58 -29.63 19.38
CA ARG A 40 -18.38 -29.75 20.22
C ARG A 40 -17.57 -31.06 20.00
N ASP A 41 -16.57 -31.01 19.13
CA ASP A 41 -15.19 -31.53 19.30
C ASP A 41 -14.44 -31.27 17.99
N VAL A 42 -13.69 -30.17 17.93
CA VAL A 42 -13.09 -29.69 16.68
C VAL A 42 -11.80 -30.46 16.42
N SER A 43 -11.77 -31.26 15.34
CA SER A 43 -10.57 -31.97 14.87
C SER A 43 -9.41 -31.00 14.60
N GLU A 44 -8.16 -31.50 14.60
CA GLU A 44 -7.00 -30.66 14.26
C GLU A 44 -7.09 -30.10 12.83
N GLU A 45 -7.68 -30.85 11.91
CA GLU A 45 -7.93 -30.42 10.53
C GLU A 45 -8.89 -29.22 10.48
N GLU A 46 -10.00 -29.27 11.21
CA GLU A 46 -10.97 -28.17 11.25
C GLU A 46 -10.39 -26.94 11.98
N ARG A 47 -9.53 -27.12 12.98
CA ARG A 47 -8.75 -26.01 13.58
C ARG A 47 -7.79 -25.38 12.57
N ALA A 48 -7.11 -26.19 11.76
CA ALA A 48 -6.20 -25.70 10.72
C ALA A 48 -6.95 -24.90 9.64
N VAL A 49 -8.12 -25.37 9.22
CA VAL A 49 -8.97 -24.64 8.25
C VAL A 49 -9.46 -23.32 8.83
N ARG A 50 -9.95 -23.30 10.07
CA ARG A 50 -10.36 -22.05 10.76
C ARG A 50 -9.23 -21.05 10.87
N LYS A 51 -8.01 -21.51 11.17
CA LYS A 51 -6.81 -20.68 11.18
C LYS A 51 -6.50 -20.13 9.79
N GLY A 52 -6.62 -20.95 8.75
CA GLY A 52 -6.49 -20.54 7.35
C GLY A 52 -7.49 -19.46 6.95
N LEU A 53 -8.76 -19.64 7.29
CA LEU A 53 -9.83 -18.66 7.05
C LEU A 53 -9.61 -17.37 7.81
N SER A 54 -9.13 -17.44 9.06
CA SER A 54 -8.77 -16.24 9.82
C SER A 54 -7.63 -15.47 9.15
N ALA A 55 -6.60 -16.16 8.66
CA ALA A 55 -5.50 -15.54 7.94
C ALA A 55 -5.95 -14.93 6.61
N ALA A 56 -6.83 -15.63 5.88
CA ALA A 56 -7.44 -15.14 4.64
C ALA A 56 -8.30 -13.90 4.89
N LEU A 57 -9.09 -13.88 5.97
CA LEU A 57 -9.90 -12.72 6.36
C LEU A 57 -9.03 -11.52 6.69
N SER A 58 -7.96 -11.69 7.46
CA SER A 58 -7.02 -10.59 7.74
C SER A 58 -6.38 -10.06 6.45
N LYS A 59 -5.99 -10.94 5.53
CA LYS A 59 -5.44 -10.54 4.23
C LYS A 59 -6.45 -9.77 3.38
N ALA A 60 -7.71 -10.21 3.35
CA ALA A 60 -8.78 -9.54 2.61
C ALA A 60 -9.13 -8.17 3.22
N ARG A 61 -9.14 -8.05 4.55
CA ARG A 61 -9.31 -6.75 5.23
C ARG A 61 -8.19 -5.77 4.90
N ASN A 62 -6.93 -6.22 4.95
CA ASN A 62 -5.81 -5.38 4.56
C ASN A 62 -5.95 -4.89 3.11
N ARG A 63 -6.36 -5.76 2.18
CA ARG A 63 -6.62 -5.34 0.79
C ARG A 63 -7.75 -4.31 0.68
N LEU A 64 -8.82 -4.47 1.46
CA LEU A 64 -9.91 -3.49 1.48
C LEU A 64 -9.42 -2.14 2.00
N GLU A 65 -8.66 -2.14 3.10
CA GLU A 65 -8.05 -0.93 3.66
C GLU A 65 -7.11 -0.26 2.64
N ASP A 66 -6.30 -1.04 1.92
CA ASP A 66 -5.40 -0.54 0.87
C ASP A 66 -6.18 0.08 -0.31
N ALA A 67 -7.27 -0.56 -0.75
CA ALA A 67 -8.12 -0.07 -1.84
C ALA A 67 -8.88 1.21 -1.44
N GLN A 68 -9.44 1.25 -0.23
CA GLN A 68 -10.09 2.45 0.32
C GLN A 68 -9.08 3.60 0.46
N ALA A 69 -7.88 3.31 0.96
CA ALA A 69 -6.80 4.28 1.05
C ALA A 69 -6.34 4.79 -0.33
N ALA A 70 -6.43 3.98 -1.38
CA ALA A 70 -6.14 4.40 -2.74
C ALA A 70 -7.23 5.32 -3.30
N LEU A 71 -8.50 5.00 -3.08
CA LEU A 71 -9.63 5.85 -3.46
C LEU A 71 -9.58 7.20 -2.72
N GLU A 72 -9.36 7.20 -1.41
CA GLU A 72 -9.24 8.43 -0.61
C GLU A 72 -8.07 9.31 -1.09
N ARG A 73 -6.92 8.69 -1.42
CA ARG A 73 -5.78 9.39 -2.03
C ARG A 73 -6.15 10.05 -3.35
N PHE A 74 -6.89 9.34 -4.19
CA PHE A 74 -7.35 9.86 -5.46
C PHE A 74 -8.35 11.01 -5.26
N ASP A 75 -9.31 10.87 -4.36
CA ASP A 75 -10.29 11.92 -4.06
C ASP A 75 -9.62 13.17 -3.48
N LYS A 76 -8.57 13.02 -2.64
CA LYS A 76 -7.81 14.15 -2.08
C LYS A 76 -6.89 14.83 -3.09
N SER A 77 -6.14 14.06 -3.88
CA SER A 77 -5.07 14.60 -4.74
C SER A 77 -5.48 14.83 -6.20
N GLY A 78 -6.53 14.14 -6.65
CA GLY A 78 -6.94 14.06 -8.06
C GLY A 78 -5.90 13.41 -8.98
N LYS A 79 -4.91 12.71 -8.42
CA LYS A 79 -3.79 12.06 -9.13
C LYS A 79 -3.78 10.57 -8.82
N GLU A 80 -3.36 9.76 -9.80
CA GLU A 80 -3.18 8.31 -9.65
C GLU A 80 -2.02 7.98 -8.68
N HIS A 81 -0.96 8.77 -8.75
CA HIS A 81 0.22 8.67 -7.89
C HIS A 81 0.33 9.92 -7.03
N ALA A 82 0.00 9.77 -5.74
CA ALA A 82 0.19 10.79 -4.73
C ALA A 82 0.58 10.16 -3.40
N VAL A 83 1.35 10.92 -2.61
CA VAL A 83 1.61 10.68 -1.19
C VAL A 83 0.66 11.58 -0.42
N VAL A 84 -0.09 11.02 0.53
CA VAL A 84 -0.99 11.81 1.38
C VAL A 84 -0.85 11.39 2.84
N ALA A 85 -1.21 12.28 3.75
CA ALA A 85 -1.40 11.94 5.15
C ALA A 85 -2.69 11.14 5.35
N GLN A 86 -2.59 10.04 6.10
CA GLN A 86 -3.70 9.15 6.46
C GLN A 86 -3.57 8.77 7.94
N GLY A 87 -4.41 9.34 8.80
CA GLY A 87 -4.33 9.09 10.24
C GLY A 87 -2.97 9.48 10.81
N ASN A 88 -2.19 8.51 11.25
CA ASN A 88 -0.83 8.69 11.80
C ASN A 88 0.29 8.22 10.85
N ARG A 89 0.02 8.12 9.55
CA ARG A 89 1.01 7.68 8.55
C ARG A 89 0.95 8.53 7.29
N ALA A 90 2.07 8.58 6.56
CA ALA A 90 2.14 9.07 5.19
C ALA A 90 2.24 7.86 4.26
N ALA A 91 1.31 7.73 3.32
CA ALA A 91 1.26 6.59 2.42
C ALA A 91 0.92 7.04 0.99
N GLY A 92 1.48 6.33 0.02
CA GLY A 92 1.16 6.62 -1.37
C GLY A 92 2.08 6.00 -2.39
N SER A 93 2.07 6.59 -3.57
CA SER A 93 3.04 6.26 -4.60
C SER A 93 3.43 7.47 -5.45
N VAL A 94 4.62 7.44 -6.03
CA VAL A 94 5.12 8.46 -6.95
C VAL A 94 5.68 7.77 -8.19
N ALA A 95 5.26 8.21 -9.38
CA ALA A 95 5.81 7.72 -10.63
C ALA A 95 6.96 8.62 -11.09
N VAL A 96 8.15 8.04 -11.27
CA VAL A 96 9.38 8.77 -11.58
C VAL A 96 9.99 8.26 -12.87
N ARG A 97 10.41 9.18 -13.74
CA ARG A 97 11.11 8.84 -14.97
C ARG A 97 12.61 8.73 -14.69
N ILE A 98 13.11 7.50 -14.58
CA ILE A 98 14.54 7.21 -14.46
C ILE A 98 15.09 6.85 -15.85
N PRO A 99 15.99 7.65 -16.44
CA PRO A 99 16.61 7.35 -17.73
C PRO A 99 17.37 6.00 -17.71
N PRO A 100 17.40 5.27 -18.84
CA PRO A 100 18.25 4.10 -18.95
C PRO A 100 19.73 4.51 -18.88
N GLY A 101 20.55 3.70 -18.20
CA GLY A 101 21.98 3.98 -18.04
C GLY A 101 22.34 4.98 -16.95
N SER A 102 21.36 5.51 -16.19
CA SER A 102 21.63 6.33 -15.01
C SER A 102 22.48 5.59 -13.99
N SER A 103 23.46 6.29 -13.43
CA SER A 103 24.25 5.76 -12.31
C SER A 103 23.36 5.57 -11.08
N HIS A 104 23.85 4.79 -10.11
CA HIS A 104 23.17 4.60 -8.84
C HIS A 104 22.91 5.94 -8.13
N GLU A 105 23.89 6.85 -8.12
CA GLU A 105 23.78 8.17 -7.49
C GLU A 105 22.77 9.06 -8.21
N GLN A 106 22.81 9.12 -9.54
CA GLN A 106 21.85 9.89 -10.34
C GLN A 106 20.42 9.39 -10.12
N ARG A 107 20.23 8.08 -10.06
CA ARG A 107 18.93 7.48 -9.76
C ARG A 107 18.45 7.87 -8.37
N LEU A 108 19.33 7.83 -7.37
CA LEU A 108 18.97 8.19 -6.00
C LEU A 108 18.59 9.67 -5.91
N GLN A 109 19.34 10.56 -6.57
CA GLN A 109 19.00 11.99 -6.65
C GLN A 109 17.63 12.22 -7.29
N ILE A 110 17.37 11.59 -8.43
CA ILE A 110 16.06 11.68 -9.13
C ILE A 110 14.92 11.22 -8.22
N ILE A 111 15.14 10.17 -7.43
CA ILE A 111 14.17 9.67 -6.46
C ILE A 111 13.98 10.67 -5.31
N GLU A 112 15.06 11.24 -4.78
CA GLU A 112 14.99 12.22 -3.69
C GLU A 112 14.23 13.48 -4.11
N ASP A 113 14.56 14.04 -5.27
CA ASP A 113 13.92 15.23 -5.79
C ASP A 113 12.41 15.00 -6.02
N ALA A 114 12.04 13.84 -6.56
CA ALA A 114 10.64 13.51 -6.81
C ALA A 114 9.82 13.27 -5.53
N LEU A 115 10.47 12.91 -4.42
CA LEU A 115 9.81 12.60 -3.15
C LEU A 115 9.84 13.75 -2.15
N ALA A 116 10.76 14.70 -2.30
CA ALA A 116 11.00 15.76 -1.32
C ALA A 116 9.73 16.58 -1.03
N GLU A 117 9.09 17.12 -2.06
CA GLU A 117 7.88 17.93 -1.91
C GLU A 117 6.68 17.11 -1.40
N PRO A 118 6.30 15.96 -2.00
CA PRO A 118 5.18 15.16 -1.50
C PRO A 118 5.32 14.69 -0.04
N LEU A 119 6.54 14.33 0.39
CA LEU A 119 6.77 13.93 1.78
C LEU A 119 6.79 15.12 2.72
N ALA A 120 7.31 16.27 2.30
CA ALA A 120 7.26 17.49 3.11
C ALA A 120 5.82 17.95 3.32
N GLU A 121 4.98 17.92 2.29
CA GLU A 121 3.55 18.24 2.39
C GLU A 121 2.84 17.28 3.35
N ALA A 122 3.05 15.97 3.20
CA ALA A 122 2.44 14.98 4.08
C ALA A 122 2.92 15.11 5.54
N ALA A 123 4.20 15.40 5.76
CA ALA A 123 4.75 15.62 7.09
C ALA A 123 4.19 16.91 7.74
N ALA A 124 4.05 17.98 6.96
CA ALA A 124 3.45 19.23 7.42
C ALA A 124 1.98 19.05 7.79
N GLU A 125 1.20 18.30 7.01
CA GLU A 125 -0.19 17.98 7.32
C GLU A 125 -0.32 17.17 8.62
N LEU A 126 0.64 16.27 8.89
CA LEU A 126 0.72 15.48 10.12
C LEU A 126 1.32 16.26 11.32
N GLY A 127 1.87 17.46 11.09
CA GLY A 127 2.53 18.26 12.13
C GLY A 127 3.87 17.69 12.61
N VAL A 128 4.58 16.92 11.78
CA VAL A 128 5.85 16.24 12.12
C VAL A 128 6.97 16.61 11.15
N VAL A 129 8.21 16.21 11.49
CA VAL A 129 9.37 16.36 10.59
C VAL A 129 9.86 15.01 10.06
N LEU A 130 10.53 15.01 8.90
CA LEU A 130 11.10 13.78 8.34
C LEU A 130 12.31 13.30 9.16
N ALA A 131 12.31 12.04 9.57
CA ALA A 131 13.44 11.44 10.31
C ALA A 131 14.60 10.98 9.41
N ALA A 132 14.40 10.94 8.08
CA ALA A 132 15.34 10.38 7.12
C ALA A 132 15.27 11.10 5.77
N THR A 133 16.18 10.76 4.85
CA THR A 133 16.11 11.26 3.47
C THR A 133 14.89 10.68 2.73
N PRO A 134 14.28 11.43 1.80
CA PRO A 134 13.09 11.00 1.06
C PRO A 134 13.21 9.60 0.43
N SER A 135 14.39 9.28 -0.12
CA SER A 135 14.69 7.98 -0.73
C SER A 135 14.51 6.79 0.21
N LYS A 136 14.61 6.97 1.53
CA LYS A 136 14.41 5.92 2.53
C LYS A 136 12.94 5.57 2.75
N PHE A 137 12.04 6.49 2.43
CA PHE A 137 10.59 6.29 2.53
C PHE A 137 10.00 5.61 1.30
N ALA A 138 10.82 5.30 0.28
CA ALA A 138 10.35 4.75 -0.98
C ALA A 138 10.93 3.37 -1.31
N ARG A 139 10.11 2.56 -1.98
CA ARG A 139 10.48 1.28 -2.56
C ARG A 139 10.00 1.22 -3.99
N GLU A 140 10.90 0.80 -4.87
CA GLU A 140 10.51 0.58 -6.25
C GLU A 140 9.58 -0.63 -6.38
N ARG A 141 8.44 -0.40 -7.00
CA ARG A 141 7.53 -1.45 -7.45
C ARG A 141 8.15 -2.16 -8.65
N SER A 142 7.98 -3.48 -8.72
CA SER A 142 8.40 -4.24 -9.89
C SER A 142 7.59 -3.83 -11.13
N GLY A 143 8.27 -3.48 -12.21
CA GLY A 143 7.65 -3.08 -13.47
C GLY A 143 7.67 -1.58 -13.71
N ARG A 144 6.86 -1.14 -14.68
CA ARG A 144 6.67 0.26 -15.04
C ARG A 144 5.17 0.55 -15.11
N ASP A 145 4.79 1.81 -14.95
CA ASP A 145 3.41 2.23 -15.22
C ASP A 145 3.11 2.22 -16.74
N ALA A 146 1.88 2.58 -17.09
CA ALA A 146 1.43 2.66 -18.49
C ALA A 146 2.23 3.68 -19.34
N GLU A 147 2.94 4.61 -18.70
CA GLU A 147 3.78 5.62 -19.33
C GLU A 147 5.28 5.23 -19.36
N GLY A 148 5.65 4.05 -18.84
CA GLY A 148 7.03 3.58 -18.77
C GLY A 148 7.85 4.15 -17.60
N ARG A 149 7.20 4.80 -16.61
CA ARG A 149 7.84 5.34 -15.41
C ARG A 149 8.03 4.26 -14.34
N THR A 150 9.06 4.42 -13.52
CA THR A 150 9.24 3.61 -12.31
C THR A 150 8.25 4.08 -11.27
N VAL A 151 7.46 3.16 -10.70
CA VAL A 151 6.56 3.49 -9.60
C VAL A 151 7.27 3.24 -8.28
N LEU A 152 7.26 4.25 -7.41
CA LEU A 152 7.77 4.19 -6.05
C LEU A 152 6.58 4.05 -5.11
N ASP A 153 6.52 2.98 -4.33
CA ASP A 153 5.62 2.87 -3.19
C ASP A 153 6.25 3.64 -2.03
N VAL A 154 5.47 4.50 -1.37
CA VAL A 154 5.92 5.40 -0.31
C VAL A 154 5.19 5.07 0.99
N GLU A 155 5.93 4.88 2.07
CA GLU A 155 5.36 4.57 3.39
C GLU A 155 6.19 5.17 4.53
N GLY A 156 5.54 5.93 5.41
CA GLY A 156 6.11 6.45 6.65
C GLY A 156 5.08 6.45 7.78
N VAL A 157 5.51 6.23 9.01
CA VAL A 157 4.66 6.25 10.21
C VAL A 157 5.13 7.33 11.17
N VAL A 158 4.19 7.97 11.86
CA VAL A 158 4.50 8.95 12.89
C VAL A 158 4.93 8.24 14.17
N GLU A 159 6.11 8.60 14.67
CA GLU A 159 6.65 8.18 15.96
C GLU A 159 7.04 9.44 16.75
N GLY A 160 6.16 9.86 17.68
CA GLY A 160 6.33 11.15 18.37
C GLY A 160 6.20 12.31 17.40
N ASP A 161 7.22 13.16 17.31
CA ASP A 161 7.23 14.37 16.48
C ASP A 161 7.91 14.15 15.11
N VAL A 162 8.20 12.89 14.75
CA VAL A 162 8.91 12.55 13.52
C VAL A 162 8.15 11.52 12.68
N LEU A 163 8.25 11.67 11.35
CA LEU A 163 7.84 10.67 10.38
C LEU A 163 9.03 9.74 10.10
N VAL A 164 8.91 8.47 10.43
CA VAL A 164 9.94 7.45 10.17
C VAL A 164 9.56 6.58 8.98
N PRO A 165 10.54 6.09 8.18
CA PRO A 165 10.25 5.17 7.08
C PRO A 165 9.60 3.87 7.56
N ALA A 166 8.43 3.55 7.02
CA ALA A 166 7.65 2.37 7.39
C ALA A 166 7.65 1.27 6.31
N ILE A 167 8.40 1.48 5.23
CA ILE A 167 8.63 0.45 4.22
C ILE A 167 9.36 -0.68 4.88
N ARG A 168 8.62 -1.74 5.22
CA ARG A 168 9.18 -2.97 5.74
C ARG A 168 10.27 -3.42 4.77
N GLN A 169 11.53 -3.27 5.17
CA GLN A 169 12.62 -4.05 4.60
C GLN A 169 12.14 -5.49 4.66
N ALA A 170 11.80 -6.07 3.52
CA ALA A 170 11.51 -7.49 3.45
C ALA A 170 12.65 -8.17 4.21
N ARG A 171 12.32 -8.82 5.33
CA ARG A 171 13.26 -9.64 6.09
C ARG A 171 14.06 -10.42 5.05
N LYS A 172 15.35 -10.10 4.94
CA LYS A 172 16.31 -10.88 4.15
C LYS A 172 16.02 -12.34 4.50
N PRO A 173 15.60 -13.22 3.56
CA PRO A 173 15.47 -14.63 3.91
C PRO A 173 16.87 -15.04 4.36
N GLY A 174 16.98 -15.37 5.65
CA GLY A 174 18.21 -15.84 6.23
C GLY A 174 18.70 -16.97 5.36
N ARG A 175 19.87 -16.80 4.74
CA ARG A 175 20.63 -17.86 4.09
C ARG A 175 20.82 -18.94 5.16
N ARG A 176 19.98 -19.97 5.17
CA ARG A 176 20.33 -21.24 5.80
C ARG A 176 21.47 -21.80 4.94
N ARG A 177 22.63 -21.89 5.57
CA ARG A 177 23.75 -22.70 5.08
C ARG A 177 23.35 -24.17 5.12
#